data_AF-A0A524EB03-F1
#
_entry.id   AF-A0A524EB03-F1
#
_cell.length_a   1.000
_cell.length_b   1.000
_cell.length_c   1.000
_cell.angle_alpha   90.00
_cell.angle_beta   90.00
_cell.angle_gamma   90.00
#
_symmetry.space_group_name_H-M   'P 1'
#
loop_
_entity.id
_entity.type
_entity.pdbx_description
1 polymer ?
#
loop_
_entity_poly.entity_id
_entity_poly.type
_entity_poly.pdbx_seq_one_letter_code
_entity_poly.pdbx_strand_id
1 'polypeptide(L)'
;MTEEFRLEDLIDRVLLVETLNSTLIHFLLSSQVEGSIDPDRVDSLTQGLLRTRRWIEETTSTKGIPQSTSNILGLIVKRMAQLESLLPKLSQKAKDMEIGREAQEILTILEGGGKVTRKPAAQIASAEGEQEGVVSIVPPEPETPPEPYKKVEVEDDEWGMIGQTNRMINQYSKRCHTLLPTFWFEVLKEIHRYRSDSPHMSDAIEIPGQILVRIVKGLLTEAPGARLLQDLSKHRPPEKYLDPGEMERVERAVAKYFAGLEGILKGEEPNPEDKISDAQTAFDGFGWGGPELEKRLIKRINQRCQEAIQSAEQVTDAPRKVIFAETAKMLCKLQHAILAEPRLREILAQMKP
;
A
#
# COMPACT_ATOMS: atom_id res chain seq x y z
N MET A 1 -40.51 -10.20 -13.18
CA MET A 1 -39.89 -9.42 -14.26
C MET A 1 -38.57 -10.08 -14.57
N THR A 2 -38.40 -10.59 -15.79
CA THR A 2 -37.19 -11.26 -16.26
C THR A 2 -36.11 -10.20 -16.49
N GLU A 3 -35.01 -10.25 -15.74
CA GLU A 3 -33.83 -9.40 -16.01
C GLU A 3 -33.26 -9.77 -17.38
N GLU A 4 -33.50 -8.91 -18.37
CA GLU A 4 -32.84 -9.01 -19.67
C GLU A 4 -31.36 -8.69 -19.52
N PHE A 5 -30.52 -9.60 -20.00
CA PHE A 5 -29.07 -9.48 -20.08
C PHE A 5 -28.68 -8.25 -20.91
N ARG A 6 -28.08 -7.22 -20.30
CA ARG A 6 -27.60 -6.03 -21.01
C ARG A 6 -26.16 -6.23 -21.49
N LEU A 7 -25.89 -5.90 -22.75
CA LEU A 7 -24.55 -6.04 -23.36
C LEU A 7 -23.50 -5.14 -22.69
N GLU A 8 -23.92 -3.97 -22.19
CA GLU A 8 -23.06 -3.02 -21.47
C GLU A 8 -22.51 -3.63 -20.17
N ASP A 9 -23.34 -4.40 -19.46
CA ASP A 9 -22.92 -5.16 -18.29
C ASP A 9 -21.83 -6.18 -18.65
N LEU A 10 -21.93 -6.86 -19.80
CA LEU A 10 -20.90 -7.82 -20.23
C LEU A 10 -19.54 -7.14 -20.45
N ILE A 11 -19.50 -5.94 -21.05
CA ILE A 11 -18.25 -5.23 -21.36
C ILE A 11 -17.53 -4.81 -20.07
N ASP A 12 -18.23 -4.15 -19.14
CA ASP A 12 -17.68 -3.76 -17.84
C ASP A 12 -17.16 -4.97 -17.04
N ARG A 13 -17.79 -6.14 -17.24
CA ARG A 13 -17.44 -7.39 -16.55
C ARG A 13 -16.31 -8.16 -17.22
N VAL A 14 -16.16 -8.07 -18.55
CA VAL A 14 -14.96 -8.55 -19.26
C VAL A 14 -13.75 -7.72 -18.87
N LEU A 15 -13.90 -6.40 -18.76
CA LEU A 15 -12.87 -5.50 -18.25
C LEU A 15 -12.47 -5.85 -16.81
N LEU A 16 -13.43 -6.27 -15.97
CA LEU A 16 -13.13 -6.76 -14.62
C LEU A 16 -12.25 -8.02 -14.64
N VAL A 17 -12.57 -8.99 -15.51
CA VAL A 17 -11.79 -10.23 -15.66
C VAL A 17 -10.38 -9.93 -16.19
N GLU A 18 -10.28 -9.04 -17.19
CA GLU A 18 -8.99 -8.59 -17.74
C GLU A 18 -8.16 -7.86 -16.68
N THR A 19 -8.78 -6.96 -15.92
CA THR A 19 -8.15 -6.24 -14.81
C THR A 19 -7.65 -7.23 -13.76
N LEU A 20 -8.48 -8.21 -13.35
CA LEU A 20 -8.09 -9.24 -12.40
C LEU A 20 -6.92 -10.08 -12.92
N ASN A 21 -6.96 -10.49 -14.19
CA ASN A 21 -5.85 -11.22 -14.80
C ASN A 21 -4.57 -10.38 -14.83
N SER A 22 -4.67 -9.10 -15.20
CA SER A 22 -3.54 -8.16 -15.17
C SER A 22 -2.99 -8.02 -13.75
N THR A 23 -3.83 -7.73 -12.76
CA THR A 23 -3.40 -7.61 -11.36
C THR A 23 -2.77 -8.90 -10.83
N LEU A 24 -3.26 -10.07 -11.26
CA LEU A 24 -2.77 -11.38 -10.85
C LEU A 24 -1.44 -11.74 -11.52
N ILE A 25 -1.27 -11.42 -12.81
CA ILE A 25 0.01 -11.53 -13.53
C ILE A 25 1.04 -10.60 -12.89
N HIS A 26 0.69 -9.33 -12.66
CA HIS A 26 1.58 -8.38 -12.00
C HIS A 26 1.92 -8.80 -10.57
N PHE A 27 0.98 -9.41 -9.84
CA PHE A 27 1.27 -9.95 -8.51
C PHE A 27 2.27 -11.11 -8.58
N LEU A 28 2.11 -12.03 -9.52
CA LEU A 28 3.04 -13.14 -9.70
C LEU A 28 4.43 -12.63 -10.09
N LEU A 29 4.51 -11.69 -11.04
CA LEU A 29 5.78 -11.10 -11.47
C LEU A 29 6.44 -10.29 -10.34
N SER A 30 5.70 -9.43 -9.65
CA SER A 30 6.27 -8.65 -8.53
C SER A 30 6.71 -9.56 -7.39
N SER A 31 5.96 -10.61 -7.06
CA SER A 31 6.35 -11.57 -6.01
C SER A 31 7.63 -12.36 -6.36
N GLN A 32 7.89 -12.58 -7.65
CA GLN A 32 9.11 -13.23 -8.12
C GLN A 32 10.31 -12.28 -8.14
N VAL A 33 10.09 -11.01 -8.48
CA VAL A 33 11.14 -9.97 -8.57
C VAL A 33 11.51 -9.41 -7.20
N GLU A 34 10.51 -9.05 -6.38
CA GLU A 34 10.72 -8.43 -5.07
C GLU A 34 11.09 -9.43 -3.97
N GLY A 35 10.90 -10.74 -4.21
CA GLY A 35 11.16 -11.80 -3.23
C GLY A 35 10.31 -11.71 -1.94
N SER A 36 9.31 -10.83 -1.92
CA SER A 36 8.38 -10.59 -0.80
C SER A 36 6.96 -10.46 -1.33
N ILE A 37 5.97 -10.73 -0.48
CA ILE A 37 4.55 -10.77 -0.85
C ILE A 37 3.83 -9.70 -0.05
N ASP A 38 3.15 -8.76 -0.73
CA ASP A 38 2.34 -7.75 -0.06
C ASP A 38 0.96 -8.32 0.35
N PRO A 39 0.68 -8.53 1.64
CA PRO A 39 -0.54 -9.20 2.08
C PRO A 39 -1.83 -8.45 1.71
N ASP A 40 -1.79 -7.11 1.68
CA ASP A 40 -2.98 -6.30 1.34
C ASP A 40 -3.35 -6.40 -0.14
N ARG A 41 -2.34 -6.55 -0.99
CA ARG A 41 -2.54 -6.83 -2.42
C ARG A 41 -3.12 -8.23 -2.62
N VAL A 42 -2.65 -9.22 -1.85
CA VAL A 42 -3.21 -10.58 -1.85
C VAL A 42 -4.65 -10.59 -1.36
N ASP A 43 -4.96 -9.86 -0.29
CA ASP A 43 -6.31 -9.75 0.25
C ASP A 43 -7.25 -9.07 -0.77
N SER A 44 -6.82 -7.98 -1.39
CA SER A 44 -7.56 -7.31 -2.47
C SER A 44 -7.80 -8.24 -3.66
N LEU A 45 -6.80 -9.01 -4.09
CA LEU A 45 -6.91 -10.00 -5.16
C LEU A 45 -7.87 -11.14 -4.81
N THR A 46 -7.77 -11.65 -3.58
CA THR A 46 -8.66 -12.70 -3.05
C THR A 46 -10.11 -12.24 -3.09
N GLN A 47 -10.39 -11.02 -2.63
CA GLN A 47 -11.73 -10.45 -2.65
C GLN A 47 -12.22 -10.21 -4.08
N GLY A 48 -11.35 -9.75 -4.99
CA GLY A 48 -11.67 -9.60 -6.41
C GLY A 48 -12.03 -10.93 -7.07
N LEU A 49 -11.24 -11.99 -6.84
CA LEU A 49 -11.48 -13.33 -7.38
C LEU A 49 -12.78 -13.95 -6.86
N LEU A 50 -13.05 -13.82 -5.56
CA LEU A 50 -14.29 -14.28 -4.93
C LEU A 50 -15.54 -13.69 -5.60
N ARG A 51 -15.51 -12.39 -5.89
CA ARG A 51 -16.63 -11.70 -6.54
C ARG A 51 -16.79 -12.13 -7.99
N THR A 52 -15.70 -12.14 -8.74
CA THR A 52 -15.74 -12.52 -10.15
C THR A 52 -16.17 -13.98 -10.30
N ARG A 53 -15.78 -14.87 -9.37
CA ARG A 53 -16.29 -16.24 -9.33
C ARG A 53 -17.79 -16.29 -9.09
N ARG A 54 -18.29 -15.67 -8.00
CA ARG A 54 -19.74 -15.63 -7.69
C ARG A 54 -20.54 -15.08 -8.88
N TRP A 55 -20.01 -14.04 -9.52
CA TRP A 55 -20.63 -13.45 -10.69
C TRP A 55 -20.68 -14.40 -11.90
N ILE A 56 -19.58 -15.09 -12.22
CA ILE A 56 -19.60 -16.06 -13.32
C ILE A 56 -20.57 -17.20 -13.01
N GLU A 57 -20.64 -17.66 -11.75
CA GLU A 57 -21.60 -18.66 -11.28
C GLU A 57 -23.06 -18.17 -11.45
N GLU A 58 -23.37 -16.92 -11.07
CA GLU A 58 -24.68 -16.30 -11.29
C GLU A 58 -25.00 -16.13 -12.77
N THR A 59 -24.03 -15.71 -13.58
CA THR A 59 -24.21 -15.49 -15.02
C THR A 59 -24.48 -16.80 -15.74
N THR A 60 -23.69 -17.85 -15.47
CA THR A 60 -23.90 -19.19 -16.04
C THR A 60 -25.24 -19.83 -15.64
N SER A 61 -25.87 -19.36 -14.56
CA SER A 61 -27.22 -19.79 -14.14
C SER A 61 -28.38 -19.08 -14.88
N THR A 62 -28.09 -18.01 -15.64
CA THR A 62 -29.10 -17.22 -16.36
C THR A 62 -29.49 -17.89 -17.68
N LYS A 63 -30.80 -17.94 -18.00
CA LYS A 63 -31.30 -18.54 -19.24
C LYS A 63 -30.87 -17.73 -20.47
N GLY A 64 -30.31 -18.39 -21.48
CA GLY A 64 -29.99 -17.78 -22.79
C GLY A 64 -28.51 -17.76 -23.17
N ILE A 65 -27.61 -18.25 -22.31
CA ILE A 65 -26.18 -18.33 -22.62
C ILE A 65 -25.88 -19.57 -23.48
N PRO A 66 -25.13 -19.44 -24.59
CA PRO A 66 -24.68 -20.58 -25.38
C PRO A 66 -23.89 -21.59 -24.55
N GLN A 67 -24.11 -22.89 -24.77
CA GLN A 67 -23.47 -23.97 -24.00
C GLN A 67 -21.94 -23.90 -24.06
N SER A 68 -21.36 -23.49 -25.19
CA SER A 68 -19.92 -23.29 -25.34
C SER A 68 -19.38 -22.20 -24.41
N THR A 69 -20.08 -21.06 -24.30
CA THR A 69 -19.74 -19.97 -23.39
C THR A 69 -19.88 -20.42 -21.93
N SER A 70 -20.95 -21.15 -21.60
CA SER A 70 -21.15 -21.70 -20.24
C SER A 70 -20.02 -22.67 -19.83
N ASN A 71 -19.57 -23.53 -20.75
CA ASN A 71 -18.47 -24.45 -20.50
C ASN A 71 -17.12 -23.72 -20.26
N ILE A 72 -16.84 -22.67 -21.04
CA ILE A 72 -15.62 -21.85 -20.87
C ILE A 72 -15.65 -21.10 -19.54
N LEU A 73 -16.79 -20.47 -19.22
CA LEU A 73 -17.01 -19.77 -17.96
C LEU A 73 -16.90 -20.72 -16.75
N GLY A 74 -17.42 -21.94 -16.85
CA GLY A 74 -17.28 -22.98 -15.83
C GLY A 74 -15.82 -23.41 -15.59
N LEU A 75 -15.01 -23.48 -16.65
CA LEU A 75 -13.57 -23.74 -16.52
C LEU A 75 -12.83 -22.58 -15.83
N ILE A 76 -13.20 -21.33 -16.15
CA ILE A 76 -12.66 -20.13 -15.49
C ILE A 76 -13.01 -20.15 -14.00
N VAL A 77 -14.27 -20.41 -13.63
CA VAL A 77 -14.73 -20.56 -12.24
C VAL A 77 -13.91 -21.61 -11.49
N LYS A 78 -13.69 -22.77 -12.10
CA LYS A 78 -12.89 -23.84 -11.50
C LYS A 78 -11.44 -23.43 -11.24
N ARG A 79 -10.83 -22.66 -12.14
CA ARG A 79 -9.47 -22.11 -11.95
C ARG A 79 -9.44 -21.00 -10.90
N MET A 80 -10.43 -20.12 -10.87
CA MET A 80 -10.56 -19.07 -9.85
C MET A 80 -10.74 -19.67 -8.45
N ALA A 81 -11.55 -20.73 -8.30
CA ALA A 81 -11.73 -21.43 -7.03
C ALA A 81 -10.42 -22.08 -6.52
N GLN A 82 -9.58 -22.60 -7.42
CA GLN A 82 -8.26 -23.11 -7.06
C GLN A 82 -7.36 -21.98 -6.52
N LEU A 83 -7.31 -20.83 -7.18
CA LEU A 83 -6.54 -19.66 -6.75
C LEU A 83 -7.07 -19.08 -5.42
N GLU A 84 -8.39 -18.99 -5.27
CA GLU A 84 -9.08 -18.56 -4.04
C GLU A 84 -8.67 -19.40 -2.83
N SER A 85 -8.47 -20.71 -2.99
CA SER A 85 -8.07 -21.57 -1.87
C SER A 85 -6.61 -21.38 -1.41
N LEU A 86 -5.78 -20.75 -2.25
CA LEU A 86 -4.34 -20.59 -2.04
C LEU A 86 -3.96 -19.18 -1.59
N LEU A 87 -4.64 -18.14 -2.09
CA LEU A 87 -4.29 -16.74 -1.81
C LEU A 87 -4.49 -16.33 -0.33
N PRO A 88 -5.55 -16.71 0.40
CA PRO A 88 -5.65 -16.43 1.83
C PRO A 88 -4.50 -17.06 2.63
N LYS A 89 -4.05 -18.25 2.23
CA LYS A 89 -2.91 -18.93 2.87
C LYS A 89 -1.60 -18.20 2.59
N LEU A 90 -1.44 -17.63 1.39
CA LEU A 90 -0.30 -16.78 1.02
C LEU A 90 -0.34 -15.44 1.76
N SER A 91 -1.51 -14.81 1.91
CA SER A 91 -1.69 -13.57 2.69
C SER A 91 -1.34 -13.81 4.15
N GLN A 92 -1.89 -14.86 4.76
CA GLN A 92 -1.58 -15.20 6.15
C GLN A 92 -0.08 -15.51 6.32
N LYS A 93 0.50 -16.32 5.43
CA LYS A 93 1.95 -16.60 5.47
C LYS A 93 2.79 -15.35 5.26
N ALA A 94 2.37 -14.40 4.41
CA ALA A 94 3.06 -13.13 4.23
C ALA A 94 3.01 -12.28 5.52
N LYS A 95 1.84 -12.19 6.16
CA LYS A 95 1.68 -11.54 7.47
C LYS A 95 2.56 -12.21 8.53
N ASP A 96 2.55 -13.54 8.59
CA ASP A 96 3.35 -14.32 9.55
C ASP A 96 4.86 -14.18 9.30
N MET A 97 5.30 -14.04 8.04
CA MET A 97 6.71 -13.79 7.69
C MET A 97 7.14 -12.35 8.00
N GLU A 98 6.25 -11.36 7.87
CA GLU A 98 6.50 -9.97 8.30
C GLU A 98 6.66 -9.94 9.85
N ILE A 99 5.72 -10.54 10.60
CA ILE A 99 5.79 -10.66 12.07
C ILE A 99 7.03 -11.47 12.51
N GLY A 100 7.35 -12.54 11.78
CA GLY A 100 8.53 -13.36 12.05
C GLY A 100 9.85 -12.63 11.82
N ARG A 101 9.91 -11.70 10.85
CA ARG A 101 11.04 -10.79 10.64
C ARG A 101 11.19 -9.80 11.78
N GLU A 102 10.10 -9.16 12.20
CA GLU A 102 10.10 -8.25 13.35
C GLU A 102 10.52 -8.98 14.64
N ALA A 103 10.02 -10.20 14.86
CA ALA A 103 10.41 -11.02 16.00
C ALA A 103 11.86 -11.51 15.91
N GLN A 104 12.39 -11.82 14.72
CA GLN A 104 13.80 -12.18 14.51
C GLN A 104 14.72 -10.98 14.66
N GLU A 105 14.32 -9.78 14.26
CA GLU A 105 15.05 -8.53 14.50
C GLU A 105 15.08 -8.23 16.00
N ILE A 106 13.95 -8.34 16.69
CA ILE A 106 13.88 -8.17 18.15
C ILE A 106 14.69 -9.25 18.88
N LEU A 107 14.67 -10.51 18.44
CA LEU A 107 15.49 -11.59 19.01
C LEU A 107 16.98 -11.41 18.73
N THR A 108 17.37 -10.96 17.55
CA THR A 108 18.79 -10.67 17.24
C THR A 108 19.31 -9.44 17.99
N ILE A 109 18.44 -8.49 18.31
CA ILE A 109 18.74 -7.34 19.18
C ILE A 109 18.81 -7.79 20.66
N LEU A 110 17.93 -8.68 21.12
CA LEU A 110 17.91 -9.20 22.49
C LEU A 110 19.01 -10.24 22.78
N GLU A 111 19.44 -11.01 21.78
CA GLU A 111 20.46 -12.06 21.92
C GLU A 111 21.90 -11.52 21.85
N GLY A 112 22.11 -10.22 21.66
CA GLY A 112 23.41 -9.56 21.83
C GLY A 112 24.57 -10.28 21.13
N GLY A 113 24.71 -10.07 19.81
CA GLY A 113 25.94 -10.30 19.04
C GLY A 113 26.88 -11.42 19.52
N GLY A 114 26.59 -12.67 19.14
CA GLY A 114 27.41 -13.82 19.55
C GLY A 114 27.42 -14.99 18.56
N LYS A 115 28.22 -14.86 17.48
CA LYS A 115 28.80 -15.93 16.64
C LYS A 115 27.87 -16.97 15.99
N VAL A 116 27.85 -16.97 14.65
CA VAL A 116 27.95 -18.22 13.87
C VAL A 116 29.14 -18.16 12.92
N THR A 117 30.28 -18.60 13.45
CA THR A 117 31.40 -19.16 12.70
C THR A 117 30.97 -20.44 11.97
N ARG A 118 31.12 -20.49 10.65
CA ARG A 118 31.39 -21.74 9.91
C ARG A 118 32.41 -21.50 8.78
N LYS A 119 33.69 -21.69 9.11
CA LYS A 119 34.71 -22.30 8.23
C LYS A 119 35.61 -23.18 9.11
N PRO A 120 35.92 -24.39 8.65
CA PRO A 120 37.33 -24.83 8.55
C PRO A 120 37.56 -25.56 7.20
N ALA A 121 38.74 -25.62 6.59
CA ALA A 121 40.10 -25.85 7.10
C ALA A 121 41.13 -25.11 6.20
N ALA A 122 42.10 -24.37 6.73
CA ALA A 122 43.42 -24.76 7.27
C ALA A 122 44.54 -24.84 6.20
N GLN A 123 45.52 -23.93 6.30
CA GLN A 123 46.95 -24.30 6.36
C GLN A 123 47.77 -23.16 6.99
N ILE A 124 48.84 -23.56 7.67
CA ILE A 124 49.60 -22.92 8.75
C ILE A 124 50.85 -22.19 8.23
N ALA A 125 51.25 -21.13 8.94
CA ALA A 125 52.63 -20.69 9.31
C ALA A 125 52.74 -19.15 9.16
N SER A 126 53.11 -18.34 10.16
CA SER A 126 54.39 -18.36 10.89
C SER A 126 54.40 -17.38 12.07
N ALA A 127 55.18 -17.72 13.10
CA ALA A 127 56.08 -16.89 13.93
C ALA A 127 55.55 -15.77 14.86
N GLU A 128 55.63 -16.06 16.17
CA GLU A 128 56.37 -15.36 17.26
C GLU A 128 56.28 -13.83 17.45
N GLY A 129 56.02 -13.44 18.71
CA GLY A 129 56.43 -12.15 19.26
C GLY A 129 55.55 -11.62 20.40
N GLU A 130 55.87 -11.99 21.64
CA GLU A 130 55.39 -11.33 22.86
C GLU A 130 55.90 -9.87 22.92
N GLN A 131 55.04 -8.92 23.32
CA GLN A 131 55.43 -7.83 24.22
C GLN A 131 54.20 -7.13 24.81
N GLU A 132 54.14 -7.15 26.15
CA GLU A 132 53.20 -6.42 26.99
C GLU A 132 53.41 -4.90 26.85
N GLY A 133 52.33 -4.18 26.54
CA GLY A 133 52.24 -2.74 26.61
C GLY A 133 50.84 -2.36 27.07
N VAL A 134 50.74 -1.87 28.31
CA VAL A 134 49.50 -1.40 28.93
C VAL A 134 48.90 -0.28 28.10
N VAL A 135 47.81 -0.57 27.39
CA VAL A 135 46.96 0.42 26.72
C VAL A 135 45.58 0.34 27.38
N SER A 136 45.08 1.50 27.81
CA SER A 136 43.74 1.70 28.34
C SER A 136 42.67 1.15 27.39
N ILE A 137 42.11 -0.03 27.68
CA ILE A 137 40.98 -0.61 26.97
C ILE A 137 39.70 -0.05 27.61
N VAL A 138 39.34 1.18 27.25
CA VAL A 138 37.93 1.52 27.13
C VAL A 138 37.63 1.31 25.64
N PRO A 139 36.89 0.26 25.26
CA PRO A 139 36.44 0.13 23.89
C PRO A 139 35.66 1.41 23.54
N PRO A 140 35.91 2.07 22.40
CA PRO A 140 34.95 3.06 21.92
C PRO A 140 33.61 2.34 21.84
N GLU A 141 32.57 2.92 22.45
CA GLU A 141 31.20 2.46 22.27
C GLU A 141 31.02 2.22 20.76
N PRO A 142 30.58 1.03 20.33
CA PRO A 142 30.30 0.82 18.93
C PRO A 142 29.25 1.87 18.54
N GLU A 143 29.64 2.82 17.70
CA GLU A 143 28.72 3.77 17.08
C GLU A 143 27.66 2.91 16.40
N THR A 144 26.51 2.76 17.07
CA THR A 144 25.33 2.15 16.49
C THR A 144 25.08 2.93 15.20
N PRO A 145 25.06 2.27 14.02
CA PRO A 145 24.79 2.98 12.78
C PRO A 145 23.49 3.78 13.00
N PRO A 146 23.48 5.08 12.69
CA PRO A 146 22.32 5.92 12.97
C PRO A 146 21.11 5.28 12.29
N GLU A 147 20.08 4.99 13.10
CA GLU A 147 18.83 4.48 12.56
C GLU A 147 18.32 5.48 11.51
N PRO A 148 18.01 5.02 10.29
CA PRO A 148 17.74 5.90 9.14
C PRO A 148 16.54 6.82 9.39
N TYR A 149 15.62 6.40 10.26
CA TYR A 149 14.51 7.17 10.76
C TYR A 149 14.01 6.56 12.07
N LYS A 150 13.37 7.38 12.92
CA LYS A 150 12.70 6.97 14.16
C LYS A 150 11.23 7.39 14.10
N LYS A 151 10.33 6.51 14.51
CA LYS A 151 8.91 6.82 14.72
C LYS A 151 8.75 7.44 16.11
N VAL A 152 8.16 8.63 16.17
CA VAL A 152 7.90 9.38 17.39
C VAL A 152 6.43 9.26 17.75
N GLU A 153 6.10 9.22 19.05
CA GLU A 153 4.71 9.11 19.52
C GLU A 153 3.87 10.35 19.20
N VAL A 154 4.51 11.51 19.06
CA VAL A 154 3.86 12.80 18.77
C VAL A 154 4.23 13.26 17.37
N GLU A 155 3.19 13.53 16.59
CA GLU A 155 3.29 14.11 15.24
C GLU A 155 3.83 15.54 15.33
N ASP A 156 4.81 15.88 14.49
CA ASP A 156 5.28 17.26 14.37
C ASP A 156 4.82 17.86 13.04
N ASP A 157 3.95 18.88 13.16
CA ASP A 157 3.23 19.59 12.11
C ASP A 157 3.95 20.89 11.70
N GLU A 158 5.25 20.79 11.42
CA GLU A 158 6.10 21.92 11.01
C GLU A 158 5.49 22.72 9.84
N TRP A 159 4.81 22.05 8.91
CA TRP A 159 4.18 22.64 7.73
C TRP A 159 2.71 23.07 7.94
N GLY A 160 2.13 22.84 9.12
CA GLY A 160 0.73 23.16 9.43
C GLY A 160 -0.31 22.37 8.63
N MET A 161 0.08 21.27 7.97
CA MET A 161 -0.77 20.44 7.12
C MET A 161 -1.79 19.65 7.94
N ILE A 162 -1.40 19.12 9.11
CA ILE A 162 -2.29 18.33 9.97
C ILE A 162 -3.38 19.24 10.53
N GLY A 163 -3.00 20.37 11.13
CA GLY A 163 -3.94 21.32 11.73
C GLY A 163 -4.90 21.94 10.70
N GLN A 164 -4.44 22.21 9.48
CA GLN A 164 -5.30 22.71 8.40
C GLN A 164 -6.29 21.64 7.93
N THR A 165 -5.82 20.41 7.70
CA THR A 165 -6.64 19.31 7.19
C THR A 165 -7.70 18.90 8.21
N ASN A 166 -7.34 18.82 9.49
CA ASN A 166 -8.28 18.53 10.57
C ASN A 166 -9.41 19.59 10.66
N ARG A 167 -9.05 20.88 10.57
CA ARG A 167 -10.05 21.97 10.53
C ARG A 167 -11.00 21.83 9.35
N MET A 168 -10.47 21.49 8.18
CA MET A 168 -11.27 21.26 6.98
C MET A 168 -12.24 20.09 7.15
N ILE A 169 -11.77 18.92 7.62
CA ILE A 169 -12.63 17.75 7.87
C ILE A 169 -13.74 18.11 8.87
N ASN A 170 -13.40 18.79 9.96
CA ASN A 170 -14.38 19.21 10.96
C ASN A 170 -15.43 20.19 10.41
N GLN A 171 -15.03 21.12 9.54
CA GLN A 171 -15.94 22.05 8.89
C GLN A 171 -16.97 21.33 7.99
N TYR A 172 -16.52 20.31 7.23
CA TYR A 172 -17.38 19.56 6.32
C TYR A 172 -18.11 18.39 6.99
N SER A 173 -17.73 17.98 8.20
CA SER A 173 -18.33 16.86 8.94
C SER A 173 -19.83 16.99 9.19
N LYS A 174 -20.38 18.21 9.16
CA LYS A 174 -21.82 18.47 9.30
C LYS A 174 -22.63 18.16 8.03
N ARG A 175 -21.97 18.05 6.88
CA ARG A 175 -22.61 17.95 5.56
C ARG A 175 -22.17 16.75 4.75
N CYS A 176 -21.01 16.18 5.05
CA CYS A 176 -20.39 15.09 4.33
C CYS A 176 -20.04 13.95 5.28
N HIS A 177 -20.11 12.71 4.81
CA HIS A 177 -19.53 11.58 5.51
C HIS A 177 -18.01 11.73 5.57
N THR A 178 -17.38 11.47 6.71
CA THR A 178 -15.96 11.81 6.95
C THR A 178 -15.00 10.63 6.88
N LEU A 179 -15.45 9.38 6.84
CA LEU A 179 -14.52 8.24 6.97
C LEU A 179 -13.43 8.20 5.90
N LEU A 180 -13.77 8.34 4.61
CA LEU A 180 -12.75 8.36 3.54
C LEU A 180 -11.77 9.53 3.69
N PRO A 181 -12.22 10.79 3.91
CA PRO A 181 -11.34 11.88 4.31
C PRO A 181 -10.45 11.57 5.53
N THR A 182 -11.02 10.96 6.58
CA THR A 182 -10.29 10.57 7.79
C THR A 182 -9.23 9.52 7.49
N PHE A 183 -9.51 8.54 6.61
CA PHE A 183 -8.53 7.54 6.22
C PHE A 183 -7.24 8.16 5.68
N TRP A 184 -7.37 9.07 4.70
CA TRP A 184 -6.21 9.79 4.14
C TRP A 184 -5.57 10.76 5.14
N PHE A 185 -6.34 11.29 6.08
CA PHE A 185 -5.82 12.16 7.14
C PHE A 185 -4.99 11.39 8.17
N GLU A 186 -5.36 10.17 8.52
CA GLU A 186 -4.53 9.34 9.41
C GLU A 186 -3.22 8.92 8.72
N VAL A 187 -3.23 8.70 7.39
CA VAL A 187 -1.97 8.52 6.62
C VAL A 187 -1.08 9.76 6.74
N LEU A 188 -1.65 10.95 6.61
CA LEU A 188 -0.91 12.21 6.75
C LEU A 188 -0.25 12.32 8.12
N LYS A 189 -1.00 12.04 9.19
CA LYS A 189 -0.49 12.03 10.56
C LYS A 189 0.63 11.00 10.73
N GLU A 190 0.42 9.77 10.24
CA GLU A 190 1.38 8.70 10.36
C GLU A 190 2.72 9.03 9.69
N ILE A 191 2.72 9.69 8.52
CA ILE A 191 3.96 10.17 7.88
C ILE A 191 4.70 11.18 8.76
N HIS A 192 3.98 12.09 9.41
CA HIS A 192 4.57 13.12 10.28
C HIS A 192 5.07 12.59 11.62
N ARG A 193 4.89 11.30 11.92
CA ARG A 193 5.52 10.65 13.09
C ARG A 193 6.95 10.23 12.83
N TYR A 194 7.38 10.16 11.57
CA TYR A 194 8.74 9.77 11.24
C TYR A 194 9.68 10.98 11.36
N ARG A 195 10.87 10.75 11.92
CA ARG A 195 11.95 11.74 12.06
C ARG A 195 13.28 11.12 11.61
N SER A 196 14.12 11.92 10.96
CA SER A 196 15.47 11.54 10.53
C SER A 196 16.33 12.80 10.46
N ASP A 197 17.63 12.67 10.70
CA ASP A 197 18.61 13.75 10.55
C ASP A 197 19.00 13.99 9.08
N SER A 198 18.45 13.20 8.16
CA SER A 198 18.71 13.32 6.72
C SER A 198 18.24 14.66 6.15
N PRO A 199 19.02 15.33 5.28
CA PRO A 199 18.60 16.55 4.61
C PRO A 199 17.36 16.34 3.70
N HIS A 200 17.08 15.09 3.31
CA HIS A 200 15.94 14.73 2.46
C HIS A 200 14.66 14.44 3.26
N MET A 201 14.72 14.44 4.60
CA MET A 201 13.56 14.12 5.44
C MET A 201 12.43 15.13 5.30
N SER A 202 12.75 16.42 5.16
CA SER A 202 11.77 17.48 4.92
C SER A 202 10.96 17.20 3.64
N ASP A 203 11.64 16.89 2.53
CA ASP A 203 10.98 16.58 1.26
C ASP A 203 10.18 15.25 1.35
N ALA A 204 10.68 14.26 2.10
CA ALA A 204 10.02 12.98 2.33
C ALA A 204 8.71 13.09 3.13
N ILE A 205 8.51 14.16 3.90
CA ILE A 205 7.25 14.43 4.60
C ILE A 205 6.39 15.41 3.79
N GLU A 206 6.97 16.49 3.30
CA GLU A 206 6.24 17.58 2.65
C GLU A 206 5.57 17.13 1.35
N ILE A 207 6.31 16.47 0.46
CA ILE A 207 5.82 16.06 -0.86
C ILE A 207 4.59 15.13 -0.77
N PRO A 208 4.67 13.98 -0.07
CA PRO A 208 3.49 13.13 0.09
C PRO A 208 2.39 13.83 0.90
N GLY A 209 2.75 14.66 1.89
CA GLY A 209 1.81 15.44 2.68
C GLY A 209 0.93 16.34 1.82
N GLN A 210 1.52 17.12 0.92
CA GLN A 210 0.79 17.99 0.00
C GLN A 210 -0.16 17.20 -0.92
N ILE A 211 0.26 16.02 -1.39
CA ILE A 211 -0.58 15.16 -2.24
C ILE A 211 -1.78 14.63 -1.44
N LEU A 212 -1.57 14.17 -0.21
CA LEU A 212 -2.62 13.69 0.68
C LEU A 212 -3.63 14.80 1.01
N VAL A 213 -3.14 16.00 1.33
CA VAL A 213 -4.00 17.18 1.56
C VAL A 213 -4.87 17.47 0.33
N ARG A 214 -4.31 17.38 -0.88
CA ARG A 214 -5.07 17.55 -2.13
C ARG A 214 -6.12 16.46 -2.33
N ILE A 215 -5.84 15.21 -1.95
CA ILE A 215 -6.82 14.11 -1.99
C ILE A 215 -7.97 14.41 -1.03
N VAL A 216 -7.68 14.72 0.23
CA VAL A 216 -8.71 15.05 1.24
C VAL A 216 -9.56 16.25 0.79
N LYS A 217 -8.91 17.32 0.31
CA LYS A 217 -9.60 18.49 -0.23
C LYS A 217 -10.49 18.13 -1.42
N GLY A 218 -9.96 17.39 -2.39
CA GLY A 218 -10.70 16.96 -3.57
C GLY A 218 -11.92 16.08 -3.23
N LEU A 219 -11.83 15.27 -2.18
CA LEU A 219 -12.97 14.51 -1.68
C LEU A 219 -14.05 15.42 -1.07
N LEU A 220 -13.66 16.42 -0.27
CA LEU A 220 -14.61 17.26 0.46
C LEU A 220 -15.20 18.42 -0.35
N THR A 221 -14.46 18.95 -1.33
CA THR A 221 -14.84 20.21 -2.01
C THR A 221 -15.21 20.06 -3.48
N GLU A 222 -14.79 19.00 -4.16
CA GLU A 222 -14.96 18.85 -5.61
C GLU A 222 -15.91 17.71 -6.00
N ALA A 223 -16.59 17.84 -7.14
CA ALA A 223 -17.45 16.79 -7.68
C ALA A 223 -16.64 15.73 -8.47
N PRO A 224 -16.86 14.42 -8.27
CA PRO A 224 -18.04 13.85 -7.63
C PRO A 224 -17.88 13.58 -6.12
N GLY A 225 -16.67 13.67 -5.57
CA GLY A 225 -16.36 13.41 -4.15
C GLY A 225 -17.33 14.05 -3.16
N ALA A 226 -17.47 15.38 -3.24
CA ALA A 226 -18.29 16.13 -2.30
C ALA A 226 -19.77 15.72 -2.38
N ARG A 227 -20.29 15.48 -3.59
CA ARG A 227 -21.70 15.09 -3.78
C ARG A 227 -21.96 13.69 -3.23
N LEU A 228 -21.08 12.73 -3.55
CA LEU A 228 -21.21 11.35 -3.10
C LEU A 228 -21.12 11.24 -1.57
N LEU A 229 -20.20 11.98 -0.94
CA LEU A 229 -20.09 12.01 0.52
C LEU A 229 -21.26 12.73 1.18
N GLN A 230 -21.84 13.75 0.54
CA GLN A 230 -23.07 14.41 1.02
C GLN A 230 -24.27 13.48 0.96
N ASP A 231 -24.45 12.76 -0.15
CA ASP A 231 -25.55 11.81 -0.32
C ASP A 231 -25.41 10.64 0.66
N LEU A 232 -24.20 10.11 0.85
CA LEU A 232 -23.95 9.07 1.85
C LEU A 232 -24.30 9.54 3.26
N SER A 233 -23.98 10.79 3.62
CA SER A 233 -24.26 11.33 4.96
C SER A 233 -25.75 11.39 5.32
N LYS A 234 -26.64 11.34 4.32
CA LYS A 234 -28.10 11.31 4.53
C LYS A 234 -28.60 9.93 4.96
N HIS A 235 -27.85 8.88 4.64
CA HIS A 235 -28.29 7.49 4.79
C HIS A 235 -27.40 6.67 5.74
N ARG A 236 -26.19 7.15 6.04
CA ARG A 236 -25.23 6.50 6.94
C ARG A 236 -24.78 7.46 8.05
N PRO A 237 -24.72 7.01 9.32
CA PRO A 237 -24.19 7.83 10.40
C PRO A 237 -22.71 8.19 10.16
N PRO A 238 -22.25 9.35 10.68
CA PRO A 238 -20.88 9.79 10.48
C PRO A 238 -19.89 8.91 11.27
N GLU A 239 -18.98 8.26 10.55
CA GLU A 239 -17.84 7.54 11.11
C GLU A 239 -16.60 8.44 11.09
N LYS A 240 -16.00 8.67 12.27
CA LYS A 240 -14.94 9.67 12.47
C LYS A 240 -13.57 9.09 12.82
N TYR A 241 -13.49 7.78 13.06
CA TYR A 241 -12.28 7.10 13.51
C TYR A 241 -12.07 5.85 12.68
N LEU A 242 -10.81 5.50 12.45
CA LEU A 242 -10.44 4.23 11.83
C LEU A 242 -10.49 3.10 12.86
N ASP A 243 -10.91 1.92 12.41
CA ASP A 243 -10.82 0.72 13.22
C ASP A 243 -9.35 0.25 13.29
N PRO A 244 -8.95 -0.54 14.31
CA PRO A 244 -7.56 -0.96 14.46
C PRO A 244 -6.96 -1.66 13.24
N GLY A 245 -7.75 -2.48 12.52
CA GLY A 245 -7.29 -3.13 11.29
C GLY A 245 -7.09 -2.16 10.12
N GLU A 246 -7.93 -1.13 10.02
CA GLU A 246 -7.76 -0.07 9.02
C GLU A 246 -6.51 0.76 9.31
N MET A 247 -6.25 1.04 10.59
CA MET A 247 -5.05 1.74 11.04
C MET A 247 -3.78 0.91 10.82
N GLU A 248 -3.81 -0.39 11.11
CA GLU A 248 -2.69 -1.31 10.85
C GLU A 248 -2.28 -1.29 9.37
N ARG A 249 -3.25 -1.25 8.45
CA ARG A 249 -2.98 -1.13 7.01
C ARG A 249 -2.38 0.22 6.63
N VAL A 250 -2.80 1.31 7.28
CA VAL A 250 -2.18 2.63 7.11
C VAL A 250 -0.72 2.61 7.57
N GLU A 251 -0.47 2.10 8.78
CA GLU A 251 0.88 1.99 9.34
C GLU A 251 1.78 1.13 8.46
N ARG A 252 1.29 -0.02 7.97
CA ARG A 252 2.04 -0.90 7.04
C ARG A 252 2.39 -0.17 5.74
N ALA A 253 1.45 0.58 5.16
CA ALA A 253 1.68 1.31 3.91
C ALA A 253 2.74 2.41 4.08
N VAL A 254 2.68 3.17 5.19
CA VAL A 254 3.65 4.22 5.51
C VAL A 254 5.03 3.63 5.87
N ALA A 255 5.07 2.53 6.62
CA ALA A 255 6.32 1.84 6.93
C ALA A 255 7.03 1.35 5.65
N LYS A 256 6.29 0.75 4.70
CA LYS A 256 6.85 0.34 3.40
C LYS A 256 7.33 1.53 2.57
N TYR A 257 6.71 2.69 2.69
CA TYR A 257 7.18 3.93 2.06
C TYR A 257 8.54 4.36 2.62
N PHE A 258 8.69 4.45 3.94
CA PHE A 258 9.97 4.83 4.56
C PHE A 258 11.07 3.79 4.37
N ALA A 259 10.73 2.49 4.36
CA ALA A 259 11.68 1.45 3.97
C ALA A 259 12.16 1.62 2.51
N GLY A 260 11.28 2.05 1.61
CA GLY A 260 11.63 2.37 0.23
C GLY A 260 12.60 3.55 0.09
N LEU A 261 12.58 4.48 1.06
CA LEU A 261 13.44 5.67 1.13
C LEU A 261 14.72 5.48 1.94
N GLU A 262 14.90 4.32 2.58
CA GLU A 262 16.00 4.08 3.52
C GLU A 262 17.38 4.42 2.95
N GLY A 263 17.66 4.02 1.70
CA GLY A 263 18.94 4.32 1.05
C GLY A 263 19.20 5.83 0.93
N ILE A 264 18.17 6.61 0.56
CA ILE A 264 18.30 8.08 0.45
C ILE A 264 18.46 8.72 1.82
N LEU A 265 17.73 8.22 2.82
CA LEU A 265 17.82 8.75 4.18
C LEU A 265 19.20 8.48 4.80
N LYS A 266 19.86 7.38 4.42
CA LYS A 266 21.26 7.08 4.78
C LYS A 266 22.31 7.83 3.95
N GLY A 267 21.90 8.54 2.90
CA GLY A 267 22.81 9.23 1.98
C GLY A 267 23.47 8.33 0.94
N GLU A 268 22.91 7.16 0.67
CA GLU A 268 23.33 6.28 -0.43
C GLU A 268 22.94 6.88 -1.79
N GLU A 269 23.66 6.51 -2.86
CA GLU A 269 23.33 7.00 -4.20
C GLU A 269 21.94 6.50 -4.62
N PRO A 270 21.00 7.42 -4.93
CA PRO A 270 19.66 7.05 -5.35
C PRO A 270 19.71 6.35 -6.71
N ASN A 271 18.98 5.26 -6.84
CA ASN A 271 18.66 4.66 -8.14
C ASN A 271 17.21 5.00 -8.53
N PRO A 272 16.98 6.16 -9.17
CA PRO A 272 15.63 6.63 -9.48
C PRO A 272 14.96 5.81 -10.58
N GLU A 273 15.71 5.24 -11.52
CA GLU A 273 15.13 4.50 -12.66
C GLU A 273 14.43 3.23 -12.21
N ASP A 274 15.09 2.44 -11.36
CA ASP A 274 14.49 1.23 -10.79
C ASP A 274 13.24 1.57 -9.96
N LYS A 275 13.31 2.63 -9.15
CA LYS A 275 12.19 3.07 -8.32
C LYS A 275 10.99 3.57 -9.13
N ILE A 276 11.23 4.26 -10.24
CA ILE A 276 10.17 4.69 -11.17
C ILE A 276 9.56 3.48 -11.87
N SER A 277 10.38 2.52 -12.32
CA SER A 277 9.92 1.27 -12.94
C SER A 277 9.05 0.44 -11.97
N ASP A 278 9.46 0.32 -10.71
CA ASP A 278 8.67 -0.31 -9.65
C ASP A 278 7.34 0.42 -9.43
N ALA A 279 7.35 1.75 -9.44
CA ALA A 279 6.15 2.57 -9.28
C ALA A 279 5.18 2.42 -10.46
N GLN A 280 5.68 2.38 -11.69
CA GLN A 280 4.89 2.08 -12.89
C GLN A 280 4.31 0.67 -12.81
N THR A 281 5.09 -0.32 -12.39
CA THR A 281 4.62 -1.71 -12.20
C THR A 281 3.52 -1.79 -11.14
N ALA A 282 3.65 -1.06 -10.03
CA ALA A 282 2.62 -0.98 -9.00
C ALA A 282 1.35 -0.29 -9.51
N PHE A 283 1.51 0.73 -10.36
CA PHE A 283 0.42 1.46 -11.00
C PHE A 283 -0.33 0.62 -12.04
N ASP A 284 0.36 -0.21 -12.82
CA ASP A 284 -0.28 -1.15 -13.74
C ASP A 284 -1.09 -2.22 -12.99
N GLY A 285 -0.61 -2.59 -11.80
CA GLY A 285 -1.32 -3.47 -10.85
C GLY A 285 -2.46 -2.80 -10.08
N PHE A 286 -2.80 -1.55 -10.36
CA PHE A 286 -3.76 -0.77 -9.57
C PHE A 286 -5.15 -1.43 -9.51
N GLY A 287 -5.65 -1.59 -8.29
CA GLY A 287 -6.94 -2.21 -8.05
C GLY A 287 -8.11 -1.28 -8.40
N TRP A 288 -8.85 -1.60 -9.45
CA TRP A 288 -10.10 -0.90 -9.78
C TRP A 288 -11.28 -1.34 -8.91
N GLY A 289 -11.18 -2.48 -8.22
CA GLY A 289 -12.25 -3.08 -7.41
C GLY A 289 -13.40 -3.68 -8.24
N GLY A 290 -14.44 -4.18 -7.57
CA GLY A 290 -15.60 -4.81 -8.22
C GLY A 290 -16.54 -3.82 -8.94
N PRO A 291 -17.43 -4.28 -9.84
CA PRO A 291 -18.35 -3.42 -10.58
C PRO A 291 -19.35 -2.69 -9.68
N GLU A 292 -19.64 -3.20 -8.49
CA GLU A 292 -20.55 -2.63 -7.50
C GLU A 292 -20.03 -1.36 -6.81
N LEU A 293 -18.75 -1.01 -7.00
CA LEU A 293 -18.12 0.13 -6.33
C LEU A 293 -18.19 1.42 -7.16
N GLU A 294 -18.25 2.57 -6.48
CA GLU A 294 -18.19 3.89 -7.12
C GLU A 294 -16.80 4.19 -7.72
N LYS A 295 -16.67 3.95 -9.02
CA LYS A 295 -15.40 4.05 -9.77
C LYS A 295 -14.86 5.47 -9.92
N ARG A 296 -15.69 6.51 -9.84
CA ARG A 296 -15.24 7.89 -10.08
C ARG A 296 -14.27 8.37 -9.01
N LEU A 297 -14.42 7.91 -7.76
CA LEU A 297 -13.46 8.21 -6.69
C LEU A 297 -12.15 7.45 -6.88
N ILE A 298 -12.25 6.17 -7.24
CA ILE A 298 -11.09 5.32 -7.54
C ILE A 298 -10.28 5.90 -8.70
N LYS A 299 -10.95 6.39 -9.76
CA LYS A 299 -10.31 7.06 -10.89
C LYS A 299 -9.57 8.34 -10.50
N ARG A 300 -10.12 9.12 -9.57
CA ARG A 300 -9.45 10.33 -9.04
C ARG A 300 -8.18 9.98 -8.26
N ILE A 301 -8.21 8.91 -7.47
CA ILE A 301 -7.02 8.43 -6.75
C ILE A 301 -5.98 7.93 -7.74
N ASN A 302 -6.39 7.14 -8.74
CA ASN A 302 -5.52 6.68 -9.81
C ASN A 302 -4.85 7.86 -10.55
N GLN A 303 -5.60 8.93 -10.85
CA GLN A 303 -5.03 10.14 -11.45
C GLN A 303 -3.93 10.77 -10.56
N ARG A 304 -4.09 10.78 -9.23
CA ARG A 304 -3.05 11.27 -8.32
C ARG A 304 -1.80 10.39 -8.31
N CYS A 305 -1.96 9.06 -8.41
CA CYS A 305 -0.83 8.16 -8.60
C CYS A 305 -0.09 8.45 -9.90
N GLN A 306 -0.82 8.66 -11.00
CA GLN A 306 -0.24 8.98 -12.30
C GLN A 306 0.49 10.33 -12.29
N GLU A 307 -0.10 11.37 -11.68
CA GLU A 307 0.55 12.68 -11.51
C GLU A 307 1.85 12.57 -10.69
N ALA A 308 1.89 11.70 -9.67
CA ALA A 308 3.10 11.45 -8.89
C ALA A 308 4.20 10.76 -9.73
N ILE A 309 3.86 9.75 -10.54
CA ILE A 309 4.80 9.09 -11.45
C ILE A 309 5.34 10.08 -12.49
N GLN A 310 4.46 10.89 -13.11
CA GLN A 310 4.87 11.93 -14.05
C GLN A 310 5.79 12.95 -13.39
N SER A 311 5.53 13.32 -12.13
CA SER A 311 6.42 14.20 -11.37
C SER A 311 7.78 13.56 -11.12
N ALA A 312 7.84 12.25 -10.84
CA ALA A 312 9.09 11.50 -10.70
C ALA A 312 9.92 11.50 -12.01
N GLU A 313 9.26 11.44 -13.17
CA GLU A 313 9.93 11.47 -14.46
C GLU A 313 10.45 12.88 -14.85
N GLN A 314 9.73 13.93 -14.45
CA GLN A 314 10.01 15.31 -14.85
C GLN A 314 10.98 16.05 -13.93
N VAL A 315 11.00 15.73 -12.64
CA VAL A 315 11.87 16.40 -11.66
C VAL A 315 13.34 16.08 -11.96
N THR A 316 14.23 17.05 -11.84
CA THR A 316 15.66 16.86 -12.15
C THR A 316 16.43 16.21 -11.00
N ASP A 317 16.01 16.47 -9.76
CA ASP A 317 16.70 16.03 -8.54
C ASP A 317 16.41 14.55 -8.22
N ALA A 318 17.46 13.72 -8.14
CA ALA A 318 17.34 12.27 -8.01
C ALA A 318 16.67 11.81 -6.69
N PRO A 319 17.00 12.38 -5.50
CA PRO A 319 16.27 12.11 -4.27
C PRO A 319 14.78 12.39 -4.39
N ARG A 320 14.39 13.54 -4.95
CA ARG A 320 12.98 13.88 -5.18
C ARG A 320 12.28 12.94 -6.16
N LYS A 321 12.96 12.48 -7.22
CA LYS A 321 12.39 11.46 -8.13
C LYS A 321 11.96 10.21 -7.36
N VAL A 322 12.82 9.72 -6.47
CA VAL A 322 12.54 8.52 -5.68
C VAL A 322 11.41 8.78 -4.68
N ILE A 323 11.38 9.95 -4.04
CA ILE A 323 10.29 10.34 -3.14
C ILE A 323 8.95 10.33 -3.88
N PHE A 324 8.87 10.89 -5.09
CA PHE A 324 7.65 10.84 -5.91
C PHE A 324 7.26 9.41 -6.32
N ALA A 325 8.24 8.59 -6.71
CA ALA A 325 8.01 7.20 -7.10
C ALA A 325 7.49 6.35 -5.92
N GLU A 326 8.13 6.44 -4.75
CA GLU A 326 7.68 5.74 -3.54
C GLU A 326 6.33 6.30 -3.04
N THR A 327 6.07 7.60 -3.23
CA THR A 327 4.74 8.16 -2.94
C THR A 327 3.66 7.52 -3.82
N ALA A 328 3.92 7.34 -5.12
CA ALA A 328 2.98 6.66 -6.01
C ALA A 328 2.72 5.20 -5.57
N LYS A 329 3.77 4.46 -5.16
CA LYS A 329 3.65 3.10 -4.61
C LYS A 329 2.81 3.08 -3.35
N MET A 330 3.03 4.02 -2.43
CA MET A 330 2.25 4.18 -1.20
C MET A 330 0.76 4.43 -1.53
N LEU A 331 0.46 5.34 -2.45
CA LEU A 331 -0.92 5.62 -2.86
C LEU A 331 -1.62 4.40 -3.46
N CYS A 332 -0.90 3.61 -4.27
CA CYS A 332 -1.44 2.35 -4.81
C CYS A 332 -1.74 1.34 -3.69
N LYS A 333 -0.83 1.19 -2.71
CA LYS A 333 -1.04 0.32 -1.54
C LYS A 333 -2.23 0.77 -0.67
N LEU A 334 -2.34 2.07 -0.41
CA LEU A 334 -3.46 2.63 0.34
C LEU A 334 -4.79 2.42 -0.38
N GLN A 335 -4.80 2.50 -1.72
CA GLN A 335 -5.98 2.13 -2.49
C GLN A 335 -6.33 0.64 -2.34
N HIS A 336 -5.35 -0.26 -2.35
CA HIS A 336 -5.61 -1.68 -2.08
C HIS A 336 -6.15 -1.90 -0.67
N ALA A 337 -5.65 -1.16 0.33
CA ALA A 337 -6.18 -1.19 1.69
C ALA A 337 -7.67 -0.77 1.75
N ILE A 338 -8.04 0.31 1.05
CA ILE A 338 -9.44 0.76 0.93
C ILE A 338 -10.35 -0.34 0.34
N LEU A 339 -9.85 -1.09 -0.65
CA LEU A 339 -10.61 -2.17 -1.29
C LEU A 339 -10.67 -3.45 -0.47
N ALA A 340 -9.66 -3.71 0.35
CA ALA A 340 -9.56 -4.88 1.22
C ALA A 340 -10.42 -4.73 2.49
N GLU A 341 -10.54 -3.52 3.02
CA GLU A 341 -11.30 -3.24 4.24
C GLU A 341 -12.82 -3.30 4.02
N PRO A 342 -13.58 -4.12 4.77
CA PRO A 342 -15.01 -4.26 4.58
C PRO A 342 -15.78 -2.95 4.68
N ARG A 343 -15.42 -2.09 5.64
CA ARG A 343 -16.14 -0.84 5.96
C ARG A 343 -15.92 0.24 4.92
N LEU A 344 -14.66 0.50 4.54
CA LEU A 344 -14.29 1.45 3.48
C LEU A 344 -14.89 1.05 2.13
N ARG A 345 -14.92 -0.25 1.86
CA ARG A 345 -15.48 -0.83 0.64
C ARG A 345 -17.01 -0.78 0.59
N GLU A 346 -17.67 -1.02 1.73
CA GLU A 346 -19.13 -0.87 1.84
C GLU A 346 -19.55 0.58 1.56
N ILE A 347 -18.79 1.55 2.06
CA ILE A 347 -18.99 2.97 1.78
C ILE A 347 -18.89 3.28 0.29
N LEU A 348 -17.90 2.73 -0.41
CA LEU A 348 -17.80 2.88 -1.88
C LEU A 348 -18.94 2.21 -2.64
N ALA A 349 -19.49 1.11 -2.12
CA ALA A 349 -20.66 0.45 -2.71
C ALA A 349 -21.95 1.26 -2.49
N GLN A 350 -22.15 1.80 -1.29
CA GLN A 350 -23.32 2.62 -0.93
C GLN A 350 -23.35 3.98 -1.64
N MET A 351 -22.20 4.46 -2.12
CA MET A 351 -22.11 5.67 -2.95
C MET A 351 -22.49 5.44 -4.42
N LYS A 352 -22.57 4.19 -4.87
CA LYS A 352 -22.96 3.91 -6.25
C LYS A 352 -24.48 4.14 -6.39
N PRO A 353 -24.92 5.03 -7.29
CA PRO A 353 -26.33 5.38 -7.46
C PRO A 353 -27.17 4.28 -8.08
#